data_AF-A0A926NAL7-F1
#
_entry.id   AF-A0A926NAL7-F1
#
_cell.length_a   1.000
_cell.length_b   1.000
_cell.length_c   1.000
_cell.angle_alpha   90.00
_cell.angle_beta   90.00
_cell.angle_gamma   90.00
#
_symmetry.space_group_name_H-M   'P 1'
#
loop_
_entity.id
_entity.type
_entity.pdbx_description
1 polymer ?
#
loop_
_entity_poly.entity_id
_entity_poly.type
_entity_poly.pdbx_seq_one_letter_code
_entity_poly.pdbx_strand_id
1 'polypeptide(L)'
;MIYQRILAILIMCIPGVIAIYGWTLMRDVLFDSASLGTFLVFRFSIGLILFLLGIAIIGGFIFRHDKKRNKIQPKLLRKKEEK
;
A
#
# COMPACT_ATOMS: atom_id res chain seq x y z
N MET A 1 13.57 23.23 -1.03
CA MET A 1 12.53 22.78 -0.07
C MET A 1 11.27 22.21 -0.75
N ILE A 2 10.69 22.88 -1.77
CA ILE A 2 9.52 22.36 -2.51
C ILE A 2 9.88 21.18 -3.44
N TYR A 3 10.97 21.29 -4.22
CA TYR A 3 11.36 20.28 -5.22
C TYR A 3 11.57 18.88 -4.64
N GLN A 4 12.20 18.78 -3.46
CA GLN A 4 12.41 17.49 -2.79
C GLN A 4 11.10 16.84 -2.31
N ARG A 5 10.09 17.64 -1.94
CA ARG A 5 8.77 17.13 -1.56
C ARG A 5 8.01 16.59 -2.77
N ILE A 6 8.06 17.32 -3.90
CA ILE A 6 7.44 16.90 -5.16
C ILE A 6 8.09 15.61 -5.66
N LEU A 7 9.43 15.51 -5.62
CA LEU A 7 10.15 14.31 -6.02
C LEU A 7 9.78 13.11 -5.13
N ALA A 8 9.67 13.30 -3.82
CA ALA A 8 9.23 12.25 -2.91
C ALA A 8 7.82 11.74 -3.24
N ILE A 9 6.88 12.65 -3.51
CA ILE A 9 5.50 12.30 -3.92
C ILE A 9 5.51 11.56 -5.26
N LEU A 10 6.33 12.00 -6.21
CA LEU A 10 6.45 11.36 -7.51
C LEU A 10 6.99 9.92 -7.39
N ILE A 11 8.00 9.71 -6.54
CA ILE A 11 8.55 8.38 -6.25
C ILE A 11 7.50 7.49 -5.55
N MET A 12 6.68 8.05 -4.65
CA MET A 12 5.57 7.32 -4.02
C MET A 12 4.44 6.96 -4.99
N CYS A 13 4.36 7.63 -6.13
CA CYS A 13 3.36 7.33 -7.14
C CYS A 13 3.58 5.93 -7.73
N ILE A 14 4.83 5.46 -7.81
CA ILE A 14 5.20 4.14 -8.35
C ILE A 14 4.53 2.98 -7.58
N PRO A 15 4.69 2.85 -6.25
CA PRO A 15 3.97 1.82 -5.49
C PRO A 15 2.45 2.02 -5.50
N GLY A 16 1.98 3.26 -5.69
CA GLY A 16 0.55 3.55 -5.89
C GLY A 16 0.00 2.92 -7.17
N VAL A 17 0.71 3.05 -8.29
CA VAL A 17 0.34 2.42 -9.56
C VAL A 17 0.39 0.90 -9.44
N ILE A 18 1.39 0.34 -8.76
CA ILE A 18 1.49 -1.11 -8.50
C ILE A 18 0.28 -1.59 -7.68
N ALA A 19 -0.16 -0.84 -6.68
CA ALA A 19 -1.34 -1.18 -5.91
C ALA A 19 -2.62 -1.17 -6.78
N ILE A 20 -2.82 -0.14 -7.61
CA ILE A 20 -3.97 -0.05 -8.53
C ILE A 20 -3.96 -1.21 -9.53
N TYR A 21 -2.78 -1.59 -10.02
CA TYR A 21 -2.62 -2.74 -10.91
C TYR A 21 -2.97 -4.06 -10.21
N GLY A 22 -2.52 -4.27 -8.96
CA GLY A 22 -2.90 -5.41 -8.13
C GLY A 22 -4.41 -5.50 -7.88
N TRP A 23 -5.06 -4.37 -7.60
CA TRP A 23 -6.53 -4.28 -7.46
C TRP A 23 -7.25 -4.65 -8.76
N THR A 24 -6.74 -4.19 -9.91
CA THR A 24 -7.32 -4.49 -11.22
C THR A 24 -7.30 -6.00 -11.48
N LEU A 25 -6.18 -6.67 -11.19
CA LEU A 25 -6.07 -8.12 -11.28
C LEU A 25 -7.07 -8.86 -10.39
N MET A 26 -7.30 -8.39 -9.15
CA MET A 26 -8.33 -8.99 -8.29
C MET A 26 -9.71 -8.85 -8.92
N ARG A 27 -10.05 -7.66 -9.38
CA ARG A 27 -11.35 -7.34 -9.96
C ARG A 27 -11.62 -8.19 -11.19
N ASP A 28 -10.62 -8.39 -12.04
CA ASP A 28 -10.74 -9.21 -13.24
C ASP A 28 -10.98 -10.69 -12.86
N VAL A 29 -10.31 -11.22 -11.83
CA VAL A 29 -10.59 -12.58 -11.33
C VAL A 29 -11.97 -12.69 -10.71
N LEU A 30 -12.46 -11.66 -10.01
CA LEU A 30 -13.82 -11.64 -9.46
C LEU A 30 -14.88 -11.68 -10.55
N PHE A 31 -14.71 -10.91 -11.64
CA PHE A 31 -15.61 -10.96 -12.79
C PHE A 31 -15.53 -12.26 -13.57
N ASP A 32 -14.33 -12.82 -13.74
CA ASP A 32 -14.12 -14.12 -14.39
C ASP A 32 -14.80 -15.24 -13.59
N SER A 33 -14.63 -15.24 -12.26
CA SER A 33 -15.27 -16.20 -11.36
C SER A 33 -16.79 -16.10 -11.38
N ALA A 34 -17.33 -14.89 -11.53
CA ALA A 34 -18.77 -14.66 -11.64
C ALA A 34 -19.37 -15.11 -12.98
N SER A 35 -18.58 -15.22 -14.05
CA SER A 35 -19.07 -15.59 -15.39
C SER A 35 -18.75 -17.02 -15.82
N LEU A 36 -17.54 -17.51 -15.58
CA LEU A 36 -17.07 -18.85 -16.00
C LEU A 36 -17.01 -19.88 -14.85
N GLY A 37 -17.24 -19.46 -13.60
CA GLY A 37 -17.24 -20.35 -12.43
C GLY A 37 -15.86 -20.93 -12.05
N THR A 38 -14.79 -20.59 -12.76
CA THR A 38 -13.43 -21.04 -12.48
C THR A 38 -12.71 -20.01 -11.60
N PHE A 39 -12.63 -20.26 -10.31
CA PHE A 39 -11.95 -19.37 -9.39
C PHE A 39 -10.42 -19.54 -9.49
N LEU A 40 -9.74 -18.62 -10.18
CA LEU A 40 -8.27 -18.58 -10.22
C LEU A 40 -7.67 -18.02 -8.91
N VAL A 41 -7.71 -18.83 -7.84
CA VAL A 41 -7.11 -18.52 -6.52
C VAL A 41 -5.68 -17.99 -6.66
N PHE A 42 -4.89 -18.60 -7.55
CA PHE A 42 -3.49 -18.24 -7.78
C PHE A 42 -3.34 -16.81 -8.30
N ARG A 43 -4.16 -16.43 -9.28
CA ARG A 43 -4.11 -15.09 -9.89
C ARG A 43 -4.68 -14.02 -8.95
N PHE A 44 -5.71 -14.37 -8.18
CA PHE A 44 -6.23 -13.52 -7.10
C PHE A 44 -5.18 -13.28 -6.00
N SER A 45 -4.49 -14.32 -5.55
CA SER A 45 -3.47 -14.23 -4.49
C SER A 45 -2.29 -13.36 -4.92
N ILE A 46 -1.87 -13.44 -6.19
CA ILE A 46 -0.85 -12.55 -6.76
C ILE A 46 -1.31 -11.09 -6.74
N GLY A 47 -2.54 -10.82 -7.18
CA GLY A 47 -3.13 -9.47 -7.10
C GLY A 47 -3.20 -8.95 -5.66
N LEU A 48 -3.55 -9.83 -4.71
CA LEU A 48 -3.59 -9.56 -3.28
C LEU A 48 -2.24 -9.19 -2.70
N ILE A 49 -1.21 -9.97 -3.00
CA ILE A 49 0.14 -9.68 -2.56
C ILE A 49 0.61 -8.35 -3.14
N LEU A 50 0.43 -8.09 -4.44
CA LEU A 50 0.82 -6.81 -5.06
C LEU A 50 0.11 -5.61 -4.43
N PHE A 51 -1.18 -5.73 -4.17
CA PHE A 51 -1.99 -4.67 -3.56
C PHE A 51 -1.56 -4.38 -2.12
N LEU A 52 -1.46 -5.42 -1.28
CA LEU A 52 -1.01 -5.32 0.10
C LEU A 52 0.40 -4.75 0.19
N LEU A 53 1.32 -5.21 -0.67
CA LEU A 53 2.69 -4.72 -0.72
C LEU A 53 2.74 -3.24 -1.10
N GLY A 54 1.96 -2.82 -2.10
CA GLY A 54 1.86 -1.43 -2.52
C GLY A 54 1.36 -0.53 -1.38
N ILE A 55 0.29 -0.93 -0.69
CA ILE A 55 -0.24 -0.18 0.47
C ILE A 55 0.74 -0.19 1.64
N ALA A 56 1.38 -1.32 1.95
CA ALA A 56 2.33 -1.43 3.04
C ALA A 56 3.55 -0.51 2.84
N ILE A 57 4.07 -0.41 1.60
CA ILE A 57 5.16 0.50 1.26
C ILE A 57 4.73 1.95 1.42
N ILE A 58 3.55 2.32 0.90
CA ILE A 58 3.02 3.69 1.00
C ILE A 58 2.77 4.07 2.46
N GLY A 59 2.05 3.23 3.21
CA GLY A 59 1.75 3.44 4.62
C GLY A 59 3.00 3.49 5.50
N GLY A 60 3.97 2.60 5.26
CA GLY A 60 5.24 2.59 5.98
C GLY A 60 6.09 3.84 5.73
N PHE A 61 6.12 4.32 4.48
CA PHE A 61 6.80 5.57 4.15
C PHE A 61 6.10 6.78 4.77
N ILE A 62 4.77 6.87 4.68
CA ILE A 62 3.99 7.95 5.31
C ILE A 62 4.26 7.95 6.82
N PHE A 63 4.18 6.80 7.49
CA PHE A 63 4.41 6.68 8.92
C PHE A 63 5.81 7.12 9.33
N ARG A 64 6.85 6.69 8.60
CA ARG A 64 8.24 7.09 8.90
C ARG A 64 8.48 8.58 8.62
N HIS A 65 7.87 9.12 7.57
CA HIS A 65 7.97 10.52 7.20
C HIS A 65 7.26 11.42 8.23
N ASP A 66 6.08 11.03 8.68
CA ASP A 66 5.28 11.81 9.63
C ASP A 66 5.82 11.70 11.07
N LYS A 67 6.44 10.55 11.41
CA LYS A 67 7.21 10.40 12.66
C LYS A 67 8.34 11.43 12.80
N LYS A 68 9.01 11.79 11.70
CA LYS A 68 10.07 12.82 11.72
C LYS A 68 9.54 14.24 11.91
N ARG A 69 8.23 14.48 11.70
CA ARG A 69 7.60 15.80 11.80
C ARG A 69 6.91 16.05 13.15
N ASN A 70 6.98 15.11 14.10
CA ASN A 70 6.30 15.19 15.42
C ASN A 70 4.78 15.51 15.31
N LYS A 71 4.15 15.15 14.19
CA LYS A 71 2.70 15.33 13.96
C LYS A 71 1.87 14.08 14.28
N ILE A 72 2.53 13.00 14.71
CA ILE A 72 1.87 11.82 15.25
C ILE A 72 1.35 12.12 16.65
N GLN A 73 0.10 11.75 16.92
CA GLN A 73 -0.47 11.89 18.26
C GLN A 73 0.43 11.17 19.28
N PRO A 74 0.71 11.76 20.46
CA PRO A 74 1.55 11.15 21.49
C PRO A 74 1.01 9.79 22.00
N LYS A 75 -0.26 9.48 21.74
CA LYS A 75 -0.87 8.16 22.02
C LYS A 75 -0.41 7.03 21.08
N LEU A 76 0.10 7.36 19.89
CA LEU A 76 0.64 6.41 18.89
C LEU A 76 2.16 6.26 18.95
N LEU A 77 2.85 7.18 19.63
CA LEU A 77 4.24 6.98 20.02
C LEU A 77 4.23 5.87 21.07
N ARG A 78 4.60 4.66 20.65
CA ARG A 78 4.79 3.49 21.53
C ARG A 78 5.40 3.96 22.84
N LYS A 79 4.63 3.87 23.94
CA LYS A 79 5.20 3.87 25.29
C LYS A 79 6.26 2.78 25.20
N LYS A 80 7.53 3.17 25.24
CA LYS A 80 8.63 2.24 25.37
C LYS A 80 8.34 1.57 26.70
N GLU A 81 7.68 0.42 26.68
CA GLU A 81 7.61 -0.44 27.85
C GLU A 81 9.06 -0.80 28.11
N GLU A 82 9.63 -0.13 29.10
CA GLU A 82 10.83 -0.56 29.79
C GLU A 82 10.59 -2.00 30.21
N LYS A 83 11.33 -2.92 29.60
CA LYS A 83 11.58 -4.24 30.14
C LYS A 83 13.08 -4.45 30.12
#